data_AF-A0A485CF08-F1
#
_entry.id   AF-A0A485CF08-F1
#
_cell.length_a   1.000
_cell.length_b   1.000
_cell.length_c   1.000
_cell.angle_alpha   90.00
_cell.angle_beta   90.00
_cell.angle_gamma   90.00
#
_symmetry.space_group_name_H-M   'P 1'
#
loop_
_entity.id
_entity.type
_entity.pdbx_description
1 polymer ?
#
loop_
_entity_poly.entity_id
_entity_poly.type
_entity_poly.pdbx_seq_one_letter_code
_entity_poly.pdbx_strand_id
1 'polypeptide(L)'
;MSCRKNSVSRRRFERYIASHQREVSGRLIHLHAWWVARFSGLPTAHYHRQLRWCTPQEALAFDLAPADIPLLNAFIAQRAADLPR
;
A
#
# COMPACT_ATOMS: atom_id res chain seq x y z
N MET A 1 32.11 3.39 20.68
CA MET A 1 31.05 3.81 19.73
C MET A 1 30.12 2.63 19.50
N SER A 2 28.99 2.57 20.21
CA SER A 2 27.99 1.51 20.04
C SER A 2 26.75 2.13 19.40
N CYS A 3 26.57 1.89 18.11
CA CYS A 3 25.37 2.32 17.39
C CYS A 3 24.28 1.26 17.63
N ARG A 4 23.36 1.55 18.55
CA ARG A 4 22.14 0.76 18.78
C ARG A 4 21.26 0.81 17.53
N LYS A 5 21.14 -0.31 16.82
CA LYS A 5 20.10 -0.52 15.80
C LYS A 5 18.76 -0.75 16.51
N ASN A 6 18.10 0.30 16.98
CA ASN A 6 16.78 0.21 17.63
C ASN A 6 15.70 0.93 16.82
N SER A 7 15.06 0.20 15.90
CA SER A 7 13.70 0.52 15.44
C SER A 7 13.17 -0.61 14.56
N VAL A 8 12.72 -1.70 15.20
CA VAL A 8 11.94 -2.75 14.54
C VAL A 8 10.51 -2.25 14.41
N SER A 9 10.17 -1.63 13.27
CA SER A 9 8.79 -1.30 12.93
C SER A 9 8.01 -2.61 12.76
N ARG A 10 7.09 -2.92 13.68
CA ARG A 10 6.21 -4.09 13.57
C ARG A 10 5.00 -3.72 12.70
N ARG A 11 4.81 -4.42 11.58
CA ARG A 11 3.61 -4.32 10.73
C ARG A 11 2.76 -5.56 10.95
N ARG A 12 1.48 -5.37 11.28
CA ARG A 12 0.48 -6.45 11.29
C ARG A 12 -0.40 -6.30 10.06
N PHE A 13 -0.29 -7.25 9.14
CA PHE A 13 -1.24 -7.36 8.02
C PHE A 13 -2.56 -7.87 8.60
N GLU A 14 -3.65 -7.13 8.37
CA GLU A 14 -4.94 -7.46 8.97
C GLU A 14 -5.95 -7.97 7.96
N ARG A 15 -5.88 -7.49 6.71
CA ARG A 15 -6.89 -7.86 5.70
C ARG A 15 -6.30 -7.93 4.31
N TYR A 16 -6.62 -9.01 3.61
CA TYR A 16 -6.38 -9.12 2.18
C TYR A 16 -7.34 -8.22 1.40
N ILE A 17 -6.83 -7.46 0.43
CA ILE A 17 -7.63 -6.56 -0.39
C ILE A 17 -7.92 -7.24 -1.74
N ALA A 18 -6.88 -7.48 -2.53
CA ALA A 18 -6.99 -8.01 -3.89
C ALA A 18 -5.64 -8.48 -4.41
N SER A 19 -5.66 -9.21 -5.52
CA SER A 19 -4.49 -9.45 -6.35
C SER A 19 -4.73 -8.97 -7.77
N HIS A 20 -3.64 -8.62 -8.44
CA HIS A 20 -3.67 -8.19 -9.82
C HIS A 20 -2.48 -8.77 -10.58
N GLN A 21 -2.75 -9.29 -11.77
CA GLN A 21 -1.72 -9.81 -12.66
C GLN A 21 -1.57 -8.91 -13.87
N ARG A 22 -0.32 -8.70 -14.28
CA ARG A 22 0.00 -7.87 -15.43
C ARG A 22 1.30 -8.33 -16.08
N GLU A 23 1.39 -8.22 -17.39
CA GLU A 23 2.66 -8.39 -18.08
C GLU A 23 3.47 -7.08 -18.07
N VAL A 24 4.73 -7.17 -17.69
CA VAL A 24 5.70 -6.07 -17.71
C VAL A 24 6.98 -6.58 -18.34
N SER A 25 7.36 -6.00 -19.48
CA SER A 25 8.60 -6.34 -20.21
C SER A 25 8.76 -7.84 -20.49
N GLY A 26 7.68 -8.51 -20.93
CA GLY A 26 7.70 -9.94 -21.25
C GLY A 26 7.64 -10.88 -20.04
N ARG A 27 7.40 -10.36 -18.83
CA ARG A 27 7.25 -11.15 -17.60
C ARG A 27 5.91 -10.89 -16.96
N LEU A 28 5.21 -11.96 -16.59
CA LEU A 28 3.99 -11.86 -15.79
C LEU A 28 4.37 -11.54 -14.34
N ILE A 29 3.88 -10.42 -13.84
CA ILE A 29 3.96 -10.05 -12.44
C ILE A 29 2.62 -10.27 -11.77
N HIS A 30 2.65 -10.72 -10.52
CA HIS A 30 1.47 -10.94 -9.69
C HIS A 30 1.63 -10.12 -8.41
N LEU A 31 0.78 -9.10 -8.25
CA LEU A 31 0.79 -8.21 -7.11
C LEU A 31 -0.34 -8.59 -6.14
N HIS A 32 -0.07 -8.44 -4.85
CA HIS A 32 -1.04 -8.66 -3.78
C HIS A 32 -1.12 -7.41 -2.89
N ALA A 33 -2.32 -6.87 -2.73
CA ALA A 33 -2.59 -5.75 -1.84
C ALA A 33 -3.12 -6.24 -0.49
N TRP A 34 -2.56 -5.70 0.59
CA TRP A 34 -2.91 -6.01 1.96
C TRP A 34 -3.10 -4.71 2.76
N TRP A 35 -4.14 -4.68 3.58
CA TRP A 35 -4.37 -3.61 4.55
C TRP A 35 -3.54 -3.87 5.82
N VAL A 36 -2.85 -2.81 6.27
CA VAL A 36 -2.05 -2.80 7.50
C VAL A 36 -2.68 -1.79 8.44
N ALA A 37 -3.48 -2.25 9.41
CA ALA A 37 -4.20 -1.32 10.29
C ALA A 37 -3.32 -0.72 11.38
N ARG A 38 -2.19 -1.36 11.70
CA ARG A 38 -1.26 -0.90 12.72
C ARG A 38 0.16 -0.85 12.18
N PHE A 39 0.72 0.35 12.20
CA PHE A 39 2.12 0.62 11.93
C PHE A 39 2.71 1.39 13.11
N SER A 40 3.87 0.95 13.61
CA SER A 40 4.62 1.66 14.65
C SER A 40 5.93 2.22 14.11
N GLY A 41 6.28 3.43 14.57
CA GLY A 41 7.44 4.19 14.11
C GLY A 41 7.10 5.24 13.06
N LEU A 42 8.13 5.92 12.54
CA LEU A 42 7.99 6.91 11.48
C LEU A 42 8.42 6.30 10.13
N PRO A 43 7.57 6.37 9.08
CA PRO A 43 7.96 5.93 7.75
C PRO A 43 9.15 6.76 7.24
N THR A 44 10.20 6.10 6.74
CA THR A 44 11.37 6.77 6.15
C THR A 44 11.49 6.39 4.68
N ALA A 45 11.66 7.40 3.83
CA ALA A 45 11.79 7.25 2.40
C ALA A 45 13.26 6.98 2.02
N HIS A 46 13.66 5.71 1.95
CA HIS A 46 15.05 5.36 1.61
C HIS A 46 15.35 5.47 0.11
N TYR A 47 14.39 5.07 -0.73
CA TYR A 47 14.50 5.06 -2.20
C TYR A 47 13.41 5.87 -2.89
N HIS A 48 12.60 6.59 -2.11
CA HIS A 48 11.51 7.42 -2.61
C HIS A 48 11.79 8.87 -2.24
N ARG A 49 11.34 9.80 -3.09
CA ARG A 49 11.55 11.24 -2.86
C ARG A 49 10.64 11.82 -1.79
N GLN A 50 9.42 11.29 -1.66
CA GLN A 50 8.41 11.82 -0.76
C GLN A 50 7.49 10.70 -0.26
N LEU A 51 6.98 10.88 0.96
CA LEU A 51 5.87 10.10 1.51
C LEU A 51 4.73 11.05 1.86
N ARG A 52 3.50 10.66 1.52
CA ARG A 52 2.30 11.45 1.76
C ARG A 52 1.18 10.56 2.26
N TRP A 53 0.54 10.99 3.34
CA TRP A 53 -0.75 10.44 3.76
C TRP A 53 -1.85 11.17 2.99
N CYS A 54 -2.76 10.40 2.40
CA CYS A 54 -3.90 10.90 1.64
C CYS A 54 -5.05 9.89 1.73
N THR A 55 -6.25 10.33 1.38
CA THR A 55 -7.41 9.43 1.25
C THR A 55 -7.27 8.54 0.01
N PRO A 56 -7.94 7.39 -0.03
CA PRO A 56 -7.91 6.51 -1.21
C PRO A 56 -8.39 7.21 -2.50
N GLN A 57 -9.36 8.11 -2.38
CA GLN A 57 -9.89 8.88 -3.50
C GLN A 57 -8.87 9.92 -4.00
N GLU A 58 -8.20 10.63 -3.08
CA GLU A 58 -7.11 11.54 -3.44
C GLU A 58 -5.93 10.80 -4.09
N ALA A 59 -5.65 9.57 -3.65
CA ALA A 59 -4.55 8.78 -4.19
C ALA A 59 -4.70 8.53 -5.71
N LEU A 60 -5.94 8.40 -6.22
CA LEU A 60 -6.22 8.23 -7.65
C LEU A 60 -5.89 9.45 -8.50
N ALA A 61 -5.71 10.63 -7.90
CA ALA A 61 -5.32 11.84 -8.61
C ALA A 61 -3.81 11.94 -8.88
N PHE A 62 -3.00 11.04 -8.31
CA PHE A 62 -1.56 10.97 -8.60
C PHE A 62 -1.26 10.09 -9.80
N ASP A 63 -0.08 10.27 -10.38
CA ASP A 63 0.47 9.39 -11.41
C ASP A 63 0.90 8.04 -10.81
N LEU A 64 -0.08 7.20 -10.50
CA LEU A 64 0.13 5.88 -9.93
C LEU A 64 0.65 4.92 -11.00
N ALA A 65 1.46 3.94 -10.58
CA ALA A 65 1.84 2.88 -11.49
C ALA A 65 0.58 2.14 -11.98
N PRO A 66 0.49 1.78 -13.27
CA PRO A 66 -0.71 1.14 -13.82
C PRO A 66 -1.14 -0.17 -13.13
N ALA A 67 -0.23 -0.84 -12.41
CA ALA A 67 -0.53 -2.04 -11.64
C ALA A 67 -1.19 -1.76 -10.28
N ASP A 68 -1.06 -0.55 -9.75
CA ASP A 68 -1.58 -0.16 -8.43
C ASP A 68 -3.04 0.31 -8.51
N ILE A 69 -3.45 0.91 -9.63
CA ILE A 69 -4.82 1.41 -9.88
C ILE A 69 -5.89 0.33 -9.60
N PRO A 70 -5.83 -0.89 -10.16
CA PRO A 70 -6.86 -1.90 -9.90
C PRO A 70 -6.90 -2.34 -8.43
N LEU A 71 -5.76 -2.35 -7.75
CA LEU A 71 -5.68 -2.71 -6.33
C LEU A 71 -6.30 -1.62 -5.44
N LEU A 72 -6.04 -0.34 -5.75
CA LEU A 72 -6.62 0.80 -5.05
C LEU A 72 -8.13 0.88 -5.26
N ASN A 73 -8.61 0.66 -6.49
CA ASN A 73 -10.04 0.61 -6.78
C ASN A 73 -10.74 -0.52 -6.00
N ALA A 74 -10.12 -1.70 -5.92
CA ALA A 74 -10.64 -2.81 -5.12
C ALA A 74 -10.73 -2.44 -3.63
N PHE A 75 -9.73 -1.73 -3.10
CA PHE A 75 -9.77 -1.22 -1.73
C PHE A 75 -10.94 -0.25 -1.49
N ILE A 76 -11.13 0.72 -2.39
CA ILE A 76 -12.22 1.71 -2.30
C ILE A 76 -13.58 1.01 -2.31
N ALA A 77 -13.77 0.06 -3.24
CA ALA A 77 -15.01 -0.71 -3.34
C ALA A 77 -15.29 -1.53 -2.07
N GLN A 78 -14.27 -2.20 -1.51
CA GLN A 78 -14.40 -2.95 -0.27
C GLN A 78 -14.77 -2.05 0.91
N ARG A 79 -14.16 -0.86 1.04
CA ARG A 79 -14.49 0.10 2.11
C ARG A 79 -15.88 0.70 1.98
N ALA A 80 -16.36 0.93 0.76
CA ALA A 80 -17.73 1.38 0.52
C ALA A 80 -18.75 0.32 0.95
N ALA A 81 -18.45 -0.96 0.72
CA ALA A 81 -19.31 -2.07 1.17
C ALA A 81 -19.31 -2.27 2.69
N ASP A 82 -18.22 -1.90 3.38
CA ASP A 82 -18.07 -2.03 4.84
C ASP A 82 -18.83 -0.94 5.63
N LEU A 83 -19.30 0.15 4.99
CA LEU A 83 -20.00 1.23 5.67
C LEU A 83 -21.47 0.83 5.97
N PRO A 84 -21.97 0.99 7.21
CA PRO A 84 -23.37 0.74 7.51
C PRO A 84 -24.26 1.72 6.70
N ARG A 85 -25.36 1.21 6.16
CA ARG A 85 -26.38 2.01 5.47
C ARG A 85 -27.25 2.79 6.46
#